data_AF-A0A946Q7F7-F1
#
_entry.id   AF-A0A946Q7F7-F1
#
_cell.length_a   1.000
_cell.length_b   1.000
_cell.length_c   1.000
_cell.angle_alpha   90.00
_cell.angle_beta   90.00
_cell.angle_gamma   90.00
#
_symmetry.space_group_name_H-M   'P 1'
#
loop_
_entity.id
_entity.type
_entity.pdbx_description
1 polymer ?
#
loop_
_entity_poly.entity_id
_entity_poly.type
_entity_poly.pdbx_seq_one_letter_code
_entity_poly.pdbx_strand_id
1 'polypeptide(L)'
;MHRLHGDLAGVCRGLDADCDGTEARGVERLAPGPPEQQIPDPGLDEPMDVGYAVLFLASDEAKFVNGAELRVDNGSVINPAVL
;
A
#
# COMPACT_ATOMS: atom_id res chain seq x y z
N MET A 1 -25.13 -28.51 -18.70
CA MET A 1 -25.68 -27.36 -19.46
C MET A 1 -26.73 -26.62 -18.63
N HIS A 2 -26.33 -25.80 -17.66
CA HIS A 2 -27.18 -24.73 -17.12
C HIS A 2 -26.29 -23.58 -16.68
N ARG A 3 -26.56 -22.41 -17.28
CA ARG A 3 -25.71 -21.21 -17.27
C ARG A 3 -25.74 -20.52 -15.91
N LEU A 4 -24.58 -20.08 -15.46
CA LEU A 4 -24.42 -19.08 -14.41
C LEU A 4 -24.88 -17.72 -14.95
N HIS A 5 -25.93 -17.15 -14.35
CA HIS A 5 -26.25 -15.72 -14.45
C HIS A 5 -26.33 -15.20 -13.01
N GLY A 6 -25.17 -14.89 -12.45
CA GLY A 6 -25.02 -14.08 -11.25
C GLY A 6 -24.51 -12.72 -11.70
N ASP A 7 -25.37 -11.72 -11.57
CA ASP A 7 -25.18 -10.35 -12.01
C ASP A 7 -24.04 -9.69 -11.20
N LEU A 8 -22.85 -9.57 -11.81
CA LEU A 8 -21.68 -8.88 -11.25
C LEU A 8 -21.84 -7.34 -11.28
N ALA A 9 -22.97 -6.81 -11.74
CA ALA A 9 -23.23 -5.36 -11.81
C ALA A 9 -23.46 -4.68 -10.44
N GLY A 10 -23.36 -5.42 -9.33
CA GLY A 10 -23.59 -4.91 -7.97
C GLY A 10 -22.36 -4.45 -7.17
N VAL A 11 -21.13 -4.73 -7.63
CA VAL A 11 -19.91 -4.47 -6.82
C VAL A 11 -19.25 -3.11 -7.13
N CYS A 12 -19.74 -2.38 -8.14
CA CYS A 12 -19.08 -1.15 -8.63
C CYS A 12 -19.88 0.14 -8.35
N ARG A 13 -20.50 0.29 -7.18
CA ARG A 13 -21.04 1.59 -6.75
C ARG A 13 -20.53 1.97 -5.37
N GLY A 14 -19.33 2.53 -5.36
CA GLY A 14 -18.71 3.09 -4.16
C GLY A 14 -17.19 3.29 -4.23
N LEU A 15 -16.55 3.22 -5.40
CA LEU A 15 -15.09 3.42 -5.55
C LEU A 15 -14.72 4.77 -6.19
N ASP A 16 -15.61 5.76 -6.12
CA ASP A 16 -15.24 7.17 -6.28
C ASP A 16 -14.86 7.75 -4.91
N ALA A 17 -13.99 7.06 -4.17
CA ALA A 17 -13.46 7.53 -2.90
C ALA A 17 -12.10 8.19 -3.15
N ASP A 18 -12.19 9.42 -3.62
CA ASP A 18 -11.36 10.55 -3.23
C ASP A 18 -9.96 10.23 -2.69
N CYS A 19 -8.95 10.41 -3.55
CA CYS A 19 -7.61 10.81 -3.12
C CYS A 19 -7.61 12.31 -2.75
N ASP A 20 -8.56 12.78 -1.94
CA ASP A 20 -8.54 14.16 -1.44
C ASP A 20 -7.54 14.22 -0.28
N GLY A 21 -6.43 14.90 -0.54
CA GLY A 21 -5.29 15.01 0.36
C GLY A 21 -5.71 15.47 1.74
N THR A 22 -5.70 14.56 2.71
CA THR A 22 -5.56 14.96 4.09
C THR A 22 -4.15 15.49 4.29
N GLU A 23 -4.02 16.82 4.20
CA GLU A 23 -2.86 17.61 4.62
C GLU A 23 -2.29 17.03 5.91
N ALA A 24 -1.13 16.38 5.78
CA ALA A 24 -0.38 15.86 6.91
C ALA A 24 -0.19 16.98 7.92
N ARG A 25 -0.76 16.81 9.13
CA ARG A 25 -0.62 17.76 10.23
C ARG A 25 0.85 18.09 10.40
N GLY A 26 1.17 19.38 10.35
CA GLY A 26 2.53 19.92 10.34
C GLY A 26 3.40 19.34 11.45
N VAL A 27 4.17 18.30 11.10
CA VAL A 27 5.41 17.96 11.77
C VAL A 27 6.45 18.86 11.13
N GLU A 28 7.01 19.78 11.90
CA GLU A 28 8.16 20.57 11.46
C GLU A 28 9.24 19.57 11.01
N ARG A 29 9.55 19.59 9.71
CA ARG A 29 10.47 18.63 9.11
C ARG A 29 11.84 18.92 9.70
N LEU A 30 12.30 18.04 10.59
CA LEU A 30 13.69 18.03 11.01
C LEU A 30 14.55 18.08 9.75
N ALA A 31 15.57 18.94 9.75
CA ALA A 31 16.45 19.09 8.60
C ALA A 31 16.87 17.68 8.12
N PRO A 32 16.79 17.39 6.81
CA PRO A 32 17.09 16.06 6.31
C PRO A 32 18.47 15.64 6.82
N GLY A 33 18.56 14.45 7.41
CA GLY A 33 19.85 13.89 7.83
C GLY A 33 20.79 13.70 6.64
N PRO A 34 22.02 13.24 6.84
CA PRO A 34 22.91 12.83 5.75
C PRO A 34 22.17 11.93 4.73
N PRO A 35 22.44 12.02 3.41
CA PRO A 35 21.68 11.31 2.37
C PRO A 35 21.70 9.78 2.54
N GLU A 36 22.86 9.20 2.85
CA GLU A 36 23.02 8.45 4.09
C GLU A 36 21.88 7.59 4.67
N GLN A 37 21.05 8.35 5.40
CA GLN A 37 20.07 7.96 6.39
C GLN A 37 18.67 8.38 5.91
N GLN A 38 18.52 8.62 4.61
CA GLN A 38 17.24 8.95 4.02
C GLN A 38 16.75 7.75 3.23
N ILE A 39 15.53 7.31 3.54
CA ILE A 39 14.82 6.37 2.69
C ILE A 39 14.37 7.18 1.47
N PRO A 40 14.71 6.76 0.24
CA PRO A 40 14.17 7.39 -0.95
C PRO A 40 12.64 7.28 -0.92
N ASP A 41 11.97 8.41 -0.73
CA ASP A 41 10.51 8.50 -0.69
C ASP A 41 10.03 9.01 -2.06
N PRO A 42 9.46 8.14 -2.92
CA PRO A 42 8.92 8.54 -4.21
C PRO A 42 7.64 9.39 -4.08
N GLY A 43 7.07 9.52 -2.88
CA GLY A 43 5.85 10.28 -2.61
C GLY A 43 4.78 9.43 -1.90
N LEU A 44 3.55 9.93 -1.91
CA LEU A 44 2.42 9.16 -1.39
C LEU A 44 2.19 7.91 -2.24
N ASP A 45 2.00 6.78 -1.55
CA ASP A 45 1.65 5.51 -2.20
C ASP A 45 0.35 5.64 -2.98
N GLU A 46 0.28 4.98 -4.14
CA GLU A 46 -0.95 4.87 -4.91
C GLU A 46 -1.78 3.67 -4.40
N PRO A 47 -3.12 3.70 -4.53
CA PRO A 47 -3.97 2.57 -4.15
C PRO A 47 -3.57 1.25 -4.81
N MET A 48 -2.94 1.33 -5.99
CA MET A 48 -2.47 0.18 -6.74
C MET A 48 -1.28 -0.53 -6.09
N ASP A 49 -0.43 0.16 -5.31
CA ASP A 49 0.73 -0.45 -4.66
C ASP A 49 0.29 -1.49 -3.62
N VAL A 50 -0.73 -1.16 -2.83
CA VAL A 50 -1.39 -2.12 -1.92
C VAL A 50 -2.12 -3.22 -2.71
N GLY A 51 -2.75 -2.86 -3.83
CA GLY A 51 -3.43 -3.82 -4.72
C GLY A 51 -2.50 -4.92 -5.22
N TYR A 52 -1.26 -4.58 -5.61
CA TYR A 52 -0.27 -5.57 -6.03
C TYR A 52 0.21 -6.46 -4.88
N ALA A 53 0.35 -5.93 -3.68
CA ALA A 53 0.67 -6.74 -2.50
C ALA A 53 -0.45 -7.76 -2.20
N VAL A 54 -1.72 -7.35 -2.31
CA VAL A 54 -2.87 -8.26 -2.17
C VAL A 54 -2.88 -9.30 -3.29
N LEU A 55 -2.60 -8.90 -4.54
CA LEU A 55 -2.52 -9.82 -5.68
C LEU A 55 -1.45 -10.91 -5.44
N PHE A 56 -0.28 -10.53 -4.92
CA PHE A 56 0.77 -11.48 -4.54
C PHE A 56 0.27 -12.45 -3.45
N LEU A 57 -0.32 -11.94 -2.37
CA LEU A 57 -0.80 -12.79 -1.27
C LEU A 57 -1.94 -13.73 -1.70
N ALA A 58 -2.74 -13.34 -2.68
CA ALA A 58 -3.81 -14.16 -3.24
C ALA A 58 -3.32 -15.17 -4.28
N SER A 59 -2.06 -15.07 -4.73
CA SER A 59 -1.52 -15.95 -5.77
C SER A 59 -0.93 -17.25 -5.19
N ASP A 60 -0.69 -18.22 -6.08
CA ASP A 60 0.00 -19.48 -5.73
C ASP A 60 1.46 -19.26 -5.29
N GLU A 61 2.03 -18.08 -5.55
CA GLU A 61 3.40 -17.73 -5.15
C GLU A 61 3.49 -17.55 -3.63
N ALA A 62 2.41 -17.11 -2.99
CA ALA A 62 2.32 -16.92 -1.55
C ALA A 62 1.86 -18.18 -0.78
N LYS A 63 1.77 -19.35 -1.42
CA LYS A 63 1.23 -20.60 -0.80
C LYS A 63 1.90 -21.05 0.51
N PHE A 64 3.12 -20.58 0.78
CA PHE A 64 3.88 -20.88 2.00
C PHE A 64 4.08 -19.66 2.91
N VAL A 65 3.53 -18.51 2.54
CA VAL A 65 3.60 -17.28 3.33
C VAL A 65 2.36 -17.19 4.21
N ASN A 66 2.52 -17.50 5.49
CA ASN A 66 1.45 -17.42 6.48
C ASN A 66 1.95 -16.75 7.77
N GLY A 67 1.03 -16.16 8.53
CA GLY A 67 1.35 -15.51 9.81
C GLY A 67 2.31 -14.32 9.71
N ALA A 68 2.60 -13.84 8.51
CA ALA A 68 3.51 -12.74 8.25
C ALA A 68 2.73 -11.43 8.03
N GLU A 69 3.31 -10.33 8.49
CA GLU A 69 2.85 -8.98 8.16
C GLU A 69 3.68 -8.44 7.00
N LEU A 70 3.03 -8.14 5.87
CA LEU A 70 3.65 -7.46 4.74
C LEU A 70 3.28 -5.97 4.81
N ARG A 71 4.24 -5.11 5.11
CA ARG A 71 4.05 -3.65 5.14
C ARG A 71 4.31 -3.05 3.75
N VAL A 72 3.42 -2.14 3.34
CA VAL A 72 3.48 -1.37 2.10
C VAL A 72 3.28 0.09 2.51
N ASP A 73 4.38 0.77 2.82
CA ASP A 73 4.38 2.12 3.43
C ASP A 73 5.64 2.95 3.08
N ASN A 74 6.28 2.65 1.94
CA ASN A 74 7.57 3.21 1.53
C ASN A 74 8.67 3.21 2.61
N GLY A 75 8.62 2.28 3.56
CA GLY A 75 9.63 2.17 4.62
C GLY A 75 9.49 3.21 5.72
N SER A 76 8.34 3.87 5.85
CA SER A 76 8.03 4.88 6.87
C SER A 76 8.31 4.40 8.32
N VAL A 77 8.19 3.10 8.56
CA VAL A 77 8.45 2.48 9.87
C VAL A 77 9.92 2.12 10.12
N ILE A 78 10.79 2.17 9.11
CA ILE A 78 12.20 1.81 9.23
C ILE A 78 13.00 3.05 9.60
N ASN A 79 13.79 2.96 10.66
CA ASN A 79 14.76 4.00 11.01
C ASN A 79 16.15 3.62 10.44
N PRO A 80 16.59 4.25 9.34
CA PRO A 80 17.89 3.94 8.74
C PRO A 80 19.09 4.32 9.62
N ALA A 81 18.89 5.14 10.68
CA ALA A 81 19.97 5.47 11.61
C ALA A 81 20.27 4.36 12.65
N VAL A 82 19.46 3.30 12.68
CA VAL A 82 19.56 2.20 13.67
C VAL A 82 19.82 0.84 12.99
N LEU A 83 19.99 0.81 11.67
CA LEU A 83 20.45 -0.35 10.91
C LEU A 83 21.97 -0.32 10.74
#